data_AF-A0A6V7HZ20-F1
#
_entry.id   AF-A0A6V7HZ20-F1
#
_cell.length_a   1.000
_cell.length_b   1.000
_cell.length_c   1.000
_cell.angle_alpha   90.00
_cell.angle_beta   90.00
_cell.angle_gamma   90.00
#
_symmetry.space_group_name_H-M   'P 1'
#
loop_
_entity.id
_entity.type
_entity.pdbx_description
1 polymer ?
#
loop_
_entity_poly.entity_id
_entity_poly.type
_entity_poly.pdbx_seq_one_letter_code
_entity_poly.pdbx_strand_id
1 'polypeptide(L)' 'TMALELGPHKIRVNSVNPTVVMTAMGKLGWDDPKKARTMLDKIPLGRFA' A
#
# COMPACT_ATOMS: atom_id res chain seq x y z
N THR A 1 6.78 -7.15 19.44
CA THR A 1 6.72 -6.96 17.97
C THR A 1 7.52 -8.07 17.36
N MET A 2 7.08 -8.68 16.26
CA MET A 2 7.72 -9.87 15.70
C MET A 2 9.23 -9.70 15.43
N ALA A 3 9.67 -8.48 15.10
CA ALA A 3 11.09 -8.18 14.94
C ALA A 3 11.92 -8.37 16.22
N LEU A 4 11.38 -8.02 17.40
CA LEU A 4 12.06 -8.20 18.68
C LEU A 4 12.08 -9.68 19.10
N GLU A 5 10.97 -10.38 18.88
CA GLU A 5 10.80 -11.80 19.26
C GLU A 5 11.68 -12.73 18.41
N LEU A 6 11.82 -12.44 17.11
CA LEU A 6 12.54 -13.31 16.17
C LEU A 6 14.01 -12.90 15.96
N GLY A 7 14.43 -11.76 16.53
CA GLY A 7 15.80 -11.24 16.45
C GLY A 7 16.87 -12.23 16.93
N PRO A 8 16.73 -12.89 18.10
CA PRO A 8 17.68 -13.89 18.58
C PRO A 8 17.87 -15.09 17.62
N HIS A 9 16.85 -15.38 16.81
CA HIS A 9 16.89 -16.43 15.78
C HIS A 9 17.49 -15.95 14.46
N LYS A 10 18.05 -14.73 14.41
CA LYS A 10 18.60 -14.07 13.21
C LYS A 10 17.56 -13.86 12.10
N ILE A 11 16.29 -13.73 12.45
CA ILE A 11 15.21 -13.45 11.50
C ILE A 11 14.86 -11.96 11.58
N ARG A 12 14.94 -11.27 10.43
CA ARG A 12 14.57 -9.86 10.30
C ARG A 12 13.15 -9.75 9.79
N VAL A 13 12.35 -8.91 10.44
CA VAL A 13 10.97 -8.62 10.03
C VAL A 13 10.84 -7.13 9.80
N ASN A 14 10.36 -6.76 8.62
CA ASN A 14 10.03 -5.38 8.23
C ASN A 14 8.72 -5.40 7.44
N SER A 15 8.10 -4.24 7.28
CA SER A 15 6.92 -4.05 6.43
C SER A 15 7.16 -2.95 5.39
N VAL A 16 6.48 -3.07 4.26
CA VAL A 16 6.34 -1.99 3.29
C VAL A 16 4.87 -1.63 3.18
N ASN A 17 4.56 -0.35 3.25
CA ASN A 17 3.20 0.17 3.16
C ASN A 17 3.05 0.94 1.84
N PRO A 18 2.75 0.24 0.73
CA PRO A 18 2.55 0.92 -0.54
C PRO A 18 1.32 1.83 -0.49
N THR A 19 1.35 2.91 -1.27
CA THR A 19 0.14 3.67 -1.61
C THR A 19 -0.77 2.83 -2.54
N VAL A 20 -1.89 3.38 -3.00
CA VAL A 20 -2.75 2.69 -3.97
C VAL A 20 -1.99 2.40 -5.27
N VAL A 21 -2.02 1.14 -5.70
CA VAL A 21 -1.36 0.63 -6.92
C VAL A 21 -2.40 -0.01 -7.82
N MET A 22 -2.35 0.26 -9.14
CA MET A 22 -3.30 -0.29 -10.12
C MET A 22 -2.96 -1.73 -10.56
N THR A 23 -2.91 -2.63 -9.58
CA THR A 23 -2.83 -4.07 -9.82
C THR A 23 -4.18 -4.64 -10.24
N ALA A 24 -4.24 -5.93 -10.61
CA ALA A 24 -5.51 -6.60 -10.88
C ALA A 24 -6.50 -6.53 -9.68
N MET A 25 -5.98 -6.62 -8.45
CA MET A 25 -6.77 -6.41 -7.23
C MET A 25 -7.17 -4.94 -7.05
N GLY A 26 -6.25 -4.02 -7.34
CA GLY A 26 -6.51 -2.58 -7.24
C GLY A 26 -7.65 -2.12 -8.16
N LYS A 27 -7.73 -2.65 -9.37
CA LYS A 27 -8.81 -2.36 -10.34
C LYS A 27 -10.20 -2.62 -9.74
N LEU A 28 -10.39 -3.76 -9.09
CA LEU A 28 -11.66 -4.09 -8.42
C LEU A 28 -12.12 -3.03 -7.41
N GLY A 29 -11.18 -2.35 -6.74
CA GLY A 29 -11.48 -1.29 -5.77
C GLY A 29 -11.54 0.12 -6.35
N TRP A 30 -10.81 0.39 -7.43
CA TRP A 30 -10.52 1.75 -7.92
C TRP A 30 -10.95 1.98 -9.39
N ASP A 31 -11.65 1.05 -10.04
CA ASP A 31 -12.14 1.21 -11.41
C ASP A 31 -13.20 2.31 -11.55
N ASP A 32 -13.94 2.63 -10.48
CA ASP A 32 -14.88 3.77 -10.46
C ASP A 32 -14.10 5.11 -10.44
N PRO A 33 -14.21 5.92 -11.50
CA PRO A 33 -13.46 7.17 -11.61
C PRO A 33 -13.75 8.17 -10.47
N LYS A 34 -14.96 8.16 -9.89
CA LYS A 34 -15.30 9.07 -8.77
C LYS A 34 -14.54 8.68 -7.50
N LYS A 35 -14.48 7.38 -7.21
CA LYS A 35 -13.73 6.84 -6.06
C LYS A 35 -12.23 7.02 -6.25
N ALA A 36 -11.72 6.71 -7.44
CA ALA A 36 -10.31 6.90 -7.77
C ALA A 36 -9.89 8.37 -7.61
N ARG A 37 -10.72 9.31 -8.10
CA ARG A 37 -10.41 10.74 -7.99
C ARG A 37 -10.28 11.21 -6.55
N THR A 38 -11.20 10.76 -5.69
CA THR A 38 -11.18 11.12 -4.25
C THR A 38 -9.88 10.68 -3.57
N MET A 39 -9.31 9.53 -3.97
CA MET A 39 -8.01 9.11 -3.46
C MET A 39 -6.83 9.79 -4.13
N LEU A 40 -6.88 10.03 -5.45
CA LEU A 40 -5.82 10.77 -6.14
C LEU A 40 -5.64 12.18 -5.56
N ASP A 41 -6.72 12.86 -5.21
CA ASP A 41 -6.67 14.19 -4.58
C ASP A 41 -6.03 14.16 -3.17
N LYS A 42 -6.00 12.99 -2.50
CA LYS A 42 -5.32 12.78 -1.21
C LYS A 42 -3.86 12.36 -1.36
N ILE A 43 -3.44 11.95 -2.57
CA ILE A 43 -2.06 11.56 -2.84
C ILE A 43 -1.31 12.81 -3.30
N PRO A 44 -0.29 13.29 -2.57
CA PRO A 44 0.42 14.52 -2.94
C PRO A 44 1.05 14.49 -4.34
N LEU A 45 1.43 13.30 -4.82
CA LEU A 45 1.98 13.10 -6.16
C LEU A 45 0.91 13.03 -7.27
N GLY A 46 -0.38 13.03 -6.93
CA GLY A 46 -1.49 13.05 -7.88
C GLY A 46 -1.60 11.82 -8.79
N ARG A 47 -0.89 10.72 -8.46
CA ARG A 47 -0.89 9.48 -9.25
C ARG A 47 -0.88 8.25 -8.34
N PHE A 48 -1.42 7.16 -8.86
CA PHE A 48 -1.19 5.84 -8.28
C PHE A 48 0.25 5.39 -8.55
N ALA A 49 0.76 4.48 -7.70
CA ALA A 49 2.12 3.98 -7.82
C ALA A 49 2.29 3.11 -9.07
#